data_AF-A0A970EMK3-F1
#
_entry.id   AF-A0A970EMK3-F1
#
_cell.length_a   1.000
_cell.length_b   1.000
_cell.length_c   1.000
_cell.angle_alpha   90.00
_cell.angle_beta   90.00
_cell.angle_gamma   90.00
#
_symmetry.space_group_name_H-M   'P 1'
#
loop_
_entity.id
_entity.type
_entity.pdbx_description
1 polymer ?
#
loop_
_entity_poly.entity_id
_entity_poly.type
_entity_poly.pdbx_seq_one_letter_code
_entity_poly.pdbx_strand_id
1 'polypeptide(L)'
;MANIWELAKLVLRTLPLMFTDITYLLILGVVFVFVYRQYQKVQLYEKRLFGLDRINPLIDTATAVIYGLIGGLVATTLFLTLGVSLSDSGIAYLWMTALLLMLIHPRFLCFSYAGGLIGLLSLLFGFPQVNIASLMALVAILHMAEALLIAIDGYHNASPIYFKRGEQVVGGFSLQKFWPVPFVALLGLVILESGLDLDVVTMPDWWPLFSSSSQVGEGQSMIYMLFPVVAALGYSDLATADLP
;
A
#
# COMPACT_ATOMS: atom_id res chain seq x y z
N MET A 1 -29.69 -5.13 -4.56
CA MET A 1 -28.56 -6.04 -4.27
C MET A 1 -27.50 -5.84 -5.34
N ALA A 2 -26.49 -5.00 -5.09
CA ALA A 2 -25.34 -4.93 -5.99
C ALA A 2 -24.68 -6.32 -6.00
N ASN A 3 -24.82 -7.05 -7.10
CA ASN A 3 -24.14 -8.32 -7.26
C ASN A 3 -22.63 -8.05 -7.13
N ILE A 4 -21.88 -8.95 -6.49
CA ILE A 4 -20.39 -8.91 -6.47
C ILE A 4 -19.84 -8.69 -7.89
N TRP A 5 -20.58 -9.18 -8.89
CA TRP A 5 -20.38 -8.94 -10.32
C TRP A 5 -20.40 -7.45 -10.74
N GLU A 6 -21.31 -6.64 -10.22
CA GLU A 6 -21.36 -5.20 -10.49
C GLU A 6 -20.19 -4.46 -9.84
N LEU A 7 -19.79 -4.85 -8.63
CA LEU A 7 -18.57 -4.34 -8.01
C LEU A 7 -17.32 -4.73 -8.81
N ALA A 8 -17.22 -5.97 -9.28
CA ALA A 8 -16.12 -6.43 -10.12
C ALA A 8 -16.05 -5.66 -11.45
N LYS A 9 -17.20 -5.42 -12.10
CA LYS A 9 -17.28 -4.56 -13.29
C LYS A 9 -16.86 -3.13 -12.98
N LEU A 10 -17.30 -2.58 -11.85
CA LEU A 10 -16.92 -1.24 -11.41
C LEU A 10 -15.41 -1.14 -11.25
N VAL A 11 -14.78 -2.06 -10.52
CA VAL A 11 -13.32 -2.16 -10.36
C VAL A 11 -12.61 -2.20 -11.72
N LEU A 12 -13.04 -3.11 -12.60
CA LEU A 12 -12.45 -3.30 -13.92
C LEU A 12 -12.60 -2.06 -14.81
N ARG A 13 -13.69 -1.30 -14.65
CA ARG A 13 -13.93 -0.05 -15.38
C ARG A 13 -13.11 1.10 -14.80
N THR A 14 -12.93 1.15 -13.48
CA THR A 14 -12.32 2.30 -12.79
C THR A 14 -10.81 2.23 -12.78
N LEU A 15 -10.22 1.03 -12.73
CA LEU A 15 -8.76 0.85 -12.74
C LEU A 15 -8.10 1.52 -13.98
N PRO A 16 -8.56 1.30 -15.22
CA PRO A 16 -8.00 1.97 -16.40
C PRO A 16 -8.19 3.49 -16.38
N LEU A 17 -9.30 3.97 -15.81
CA LEU A 17 -9.61 5.39 -15.74
C LEU A 17 -8.62 6.15 -14.84
N MET A 18 -7.99 5.50 -13.86
CA MET A 18 -6.96 6.16 -13.05
C MET A 18 -5.77 6.64 -13.88
N PHE A 19 -5.44 5.92 -14.95
CA PHE A 19 -4.31 6.25 -15.82
C PHE A 19 -4.61 7.39 -16.80
N THR A 20 -5.82 7.96 -16.80
CA THR A 20 -6.12 9.17 -17.57
C THR A 20 -5.85 10.45 -16.77
N ASP A 21 -5.75 10.36 -15.44
CA ASP A 21 -5.44 11.49 -14.58
C ASP A 21 -3.93 11.79 -14.59
N ILE A 22 -3.57 13.00 -15.03
CA ILE A 22 -2.17 13.43 -15.12
C ILE A 22 -1.47 13.49 -13.76
N THR A 23 -2.18 13.88 -12.70
CA THR A 23 -1.64 13.97 -11.35
C THR A 23 -1.29 12.58 -10.85
N TYR A 24 -2.18 11.62 -11.09
CA TYR A 24 -1.95 10.22 -10.75
C TYR A 24 -0.75 9.64 -11.51
N LEU A 25 -0.65 9.89 -12.82
CA LEU A 25 0.50 9.48 -13.64
C LEU A 25 1.82 10.10 -13.15
N LEU A 26 1.80 11.37 -12.72
CA LEU A 26 2.97 12.03 -12.16
C LEU A 26 3.42 11.37 -10.85
N ILE A 27 2.49 11.07 -9.94
CA ILE A 27 2.79 10.37 -8.67
C ILE A 27 3.36 8.98 -8.98
N LEU A 28 2.71 8.22 -9.87
CA LEU A 28 3.19 6.90 -10.26
C LEU A 28 4.57 6.97 -10.92
N GLY A 29 4.82 7.98 -11.76
CA GLY A 29 6.12 8.22 -12.38
C GLY A 29 7.22 8.53 -11.35
N VAL A 30 6.91 9.31 -10.31
CA VAL A 30 7.83 9.56 -9.19
C VAL A 30 8.16 8.26 -8.46
N VAL A 31 7.15 7.45 -8.11
CA VAL A 31 7.36 6.14 -7.47
C VAL A 31 8.18 5.21 -8.35
N PHE A 32 7.89 5.17 -9.66
CA PHE A 32 8.65 4.41 -10.64
C PHE A 32 10.12 4.81 -10.65
N VAL A 33 10.43 6.10 -10.66
CA VAL A 33 11.81 6.61 -10.62
C VAL A 33 12.51 6.19 -9.32
N PHE A 34 11.83 6.24 -8.17
CA PHE A 34 12.42 5.79 -6.91
C PHE A 34 12.76 4.30 -6.93
N VAL A 35 11.84 3.45 -7.40
CA VAL A 35 12.07 2.00 -7.52
C VAL A 35 13.18 1.71 -8.53
N TYR A 36 13.20 2.40 -9.67
CA TYR A 36 14.26 2.29 -10.67
C TYR A 36 15.64 2.62 -10.10
N ARG A 37 15.77 3.75 -9.39
CA ARG A 37 17.04 4.13 -8.75
C ARG A 37 17.49 3.11 -7.72
N GLN A 38 16.55 2.45 -7.06
CA GLN A 38 16.86 1.41 -6.09
C GLN A 38 17.41 0.16 -6.79
N TYR A 39 16.81 -0.30 -7.89
CA TYR A 39 17.37 -1.40 -8.68
C TYR A 39 18.71 -1.04 -9.33
N GLN A 40 18.91 0.20 -9.78
CA GLN A 40 20.22 0.67 -10.25
C GLN A 40 21.30 0.56 -9.17
N LYS A 41 20.96 0.91 -7.93
CA LYS A 41 21.90 0.81 -6.81
C LYS A 41 22.31 -0.64 -6.55
N VAL A 42 21.35 -1.57 -6.61
CA VAL A 42 21.62 -3.00 -6.43
C VAL A 42 22.47 -3.55 -7.58
N GLN A 43 22.14 -3.24 -8.84
CA GLN A 43 22.93 -3.64 -10.00
C GLN A 43 24.37 -3.15 -9.92
N LEU A 44 24.57 -1.86 -9.57
CA LEU A 44 25.90 -1.28 -9.45
C LEU A 44 26.73 -1.96 -8.36
N TYR A 45 26.10 -2.33 -7.26
CA TYR A 45 26.74 -3.08 -6.18
C TYR A 45 27.18 -4.47 -6.65
N GLU A 46 26.30 -5.22 -7.32
CA GLU A 46 26.62 -6.54 -7.86
C GLU A 46 27.76 -6.49 -8.88
N LYS A 47 27.73 -5.51 -9.79
CA LYS A 47 28.75 -5.36 -10.83
C LYS A 47 30.11 -5.01 -10.26
N ARG A 48 30.17 -4.15 -9.23
CA ARG A 48 31.44 -3.69 -8.63
C ARG A 48 32.10 -4.72 -7.72
N LEU A 49 31.32 -5.48 -6.95
CA LEU A 49 31.87 -6.40 -5.96
C LEU A 49 31.94 -7.85 -6.46
N PHE A 50 31.05 -8.25 -7.35
CA PHE A 50 30.93 -9.64 -7.81
C PHE A 50 31.09 -9.80 -9.33
N GLY A 51 31.20 -8.70 -10.08
CA GLY A 51 31.32 -8.76 -11.55
C GLY A 51 30.06 -9.29 -12.25
N LEU A 52 28.93 -9.33 -11.55
CA LEU A 52 27.66 -9.85 -12.08
C LEU A 52 26.85 -8.72 -12.75
N ASP A 53 26.15 -9.04 -13.84
CA ASP A 53 25.27 -8.10 -14.56
C ASP A 53 23.92 -8.77 -14.88
N ARG A 54 23.25 -9.26 -13.83
CA ARG A 54 21.99 -10.03 -13.93
C ARG A 54 20.73 -9.19 -13.71
N ILE A 55 20.83 -8.09 -12.97
CA ILE A 55 19.73 -7.17 -12.69
C ILE A 55 19.67 -6.14 -13.81
N ASN A 56 18.49 -5.96 -14.42
CA ASN A 56 18.24 -4.90 -15.37
C ASN A 56 17.22 -3.93 -14.75
N PRO A 57 17.66 -2.75 -14.26
CA PRO A 57 16.79 -1.86 -13.50
C PRO A 57 15.50 -1.45 -14.21
N LEU A 58 15.49 -1.31 -15.54
CA LEU A 58 14.26 -1.00 -16.27
C LEU A 58 13.31 -2.19 -16.32
N ILE A 59 13.82 -3.37 -16.66
CA ILE A 59 13.00 -4.60 -16.75
C ILE A 59 12.48 -4.97 -15.36
N ASP A 60 13.33 -4.96 -14.34
CA ASP A 60 12.95 -5.29 -12.96
C ASP A 60 11.94 -4.30 -12.38
N THR A 61 12.06 -3.00 -12.69
CA THR A 61 11.05 -2.01 -12.29
C THR A 61 9.73 -2.22 -13.04
N ALA A 62 9.78 -2.50 -14.35
CA ALA A 62 8.57 -2.79 -15.13
C ALA A 62 7.85 -4.06 -14.64
N THR A 63 8.61 -5.12 -14.38
CA THR A 63 8.11 -6.36 -13.77
C THR A 63 7.49 -6.08 -12.40
N ALA A 64 8.13 -5.27 -11.56
CA ALA A 64 7.58 -4.89 -10.27
C ALA A 64 6.27 -4.10 -10.38
N VAL A 65 6.11 -3.23 -11.38
CA VAL A 65 4.83 -2.55 -11.67
C VAL A 65 3.77 -3.55 -12.11
N ILE A 66 4.11 -4.53 -12.95
CA ILE A 66 3.17 -5.58 -13.39
C ILE A 66 2.66 -6.38 -12.20
N TYR A 67 3.54 -6.85 -11.32
CA TYR A 67 3.12 -7.52 -10.09
C TYR A 67 2.35 -6.58 -9.16
N GLY A 68 2.78 -5.32 -9.07
CA GLY A 68 2.09 -4.28 -8.31
C GLY A 68 0.65 -4.03 -8.76
N LEU A 69 0.34 -4.14 -10.05
CA LEU A 69 -1.04 -4.11 -10.56
C LEU A 69 -1.88 -5.27 -10.02
N ILE A 70 -1.30 -6.47 -9.88
CA ILE A 70 -1.97 -7.64 -9.31
C ILE A 70 -2.25 -7.40 -7.81
N GLY A 71 -1.26 -6.94 -7.06
CA GLY A 71 -1.44 -6.57 -5.65
C GLY A 71 -2.47 -5.45 -5.47
N GLY A 72 -2.46 -4.46 -6.37
CA GLY A 72 -3.38 -3.34 -6.37
C GLY A 72 -4.82 -3.73 -6.71
N LEU A 73 -5.01 -4.66 -7.65
CA LEU A 73 -6.32 -5.25 -7.93
C LEU A 73 -6.89 -5.95 -6.69
N VAL A 74 -6.09 -6.78 -6.03
CA VAL A 74 -6.50 -7.48 -4.80
C VAL A 74 -6.84 -6.49 -3.69
N ALA A 75 -5.98 -5.50 -3.43
CA ALA A 75 -6.23 -4.46 -2.45
C ALA A 75 -7.54 -3.70 -2.77
N THR A 76 -7.72 -3.28 -4.02
CA THR A 76 -8.92 -2.58 -4.51
C THR A 76 -10.19 -3.38 -4.25
N THR A 77 -10.21 -4.66 -4.63
CA THR A 77 -11.35 -5.55 -4.40
C THR A 77 -11.70 -5.62 -2.91
N LEU A 78 -10.71 -5.69 -2.02
CA LEU A 78 -10.95 -5.77 -0.58
C LEU A 78 -11.45 -4.46 0.00
N PHE A 79 -10.86 -3.32 -0.36
CA PHE A 79 -11.34 -2.01 0.07
C PHE A 79 -12.80 -1.80 -0.31
N LEU A 80 -13.16 -2.14 -1.55
CA LEU A 80 -14.51 -1.96 -2.09
C LEU A 80 -15.52 -2.93 -1.47
N THR A 81 -15.19 -4.22 -1.38
CA THR A 81 -16.13 -5.22 -0.85
C THR A 81 -16.34 -5.07 0.65
N LEU A 82 -15.30 -4.74 1.41
CA LEU A 82 -15.40 -4.53 2.86
C LEU A 82 -15.88 -3.12 3.22
N GLY A 83 -15.87 -2.18 2.28
CA GLY A 83 -16.28 -0.81 2.56
C GLY A 83 -15.29 -0.07 3.46
N VAL A 84 -13.99 -0.35 3.32
CA VAL A 84 -12.95 0.31 4.12
C VAL A 84 -12.61 1.65 3.49
N SER A 85 -12.92 2.73 4.21
CA SER A 85 -12.67 4.10 3.78
C SER A 85 -11.34 4.66 4.31
N LEU A 86 -10.61 5.36 3.44
CA LEU A 86 -9.39 6.07 3.80
C LEU A 86 -9.65 7.29 4.70
N SER A 87 -10.83 7.91 4.59
CA SER A 87 -11.25 9.01 5.47
C SER A 87 -11.37 8.54 6.92
N ASP A 88 -12.12 7.45 7.12
CA ASP A 88 -12.50 6.95 8.44
C ASP A 88 -11.31 6.35 9.19
N SER A 89 -10.37 5.75 8.46
CA SER A 89 -9.13 5.19 9.01
C SER A 89 -8.13 6.27 9.46
N GLY A 90 -8.35 7.55 9.11
CA GLY A 90 -7.42 8.63 9.46
C GLY A 90 -6.08 8.50 8.74
N ILE A 91 -6.09 8.19 7.43
CA ILE A 91 -4.90 7.96 6.61
C ILE A 91 -3.84 9.08 6.75
N ALA A 92 -4.27 10.33 6.94
CA ALA A 92 -3.36 11.45 7.17
C ALA A 92 -2.53 11.27 8.45
N TYR A 93 -3.15 10.93 9.57
CA TYR A 93 -2.45 10.63 10.82
C TYR A 93 -1.53 9.42 10.65
N LEU A 94 -1.99 8.38 9.95
CA LEU A 94 -1.20 7.18 9.68
C LEU A 94 0.09 7.53 8.95
N TRP A 95 -0.01 8.29 7.86
CA TRP A 95 1.14 8.65 7.05
C TRP A 95 2.10 9.59 7.79
N MET A 96 1.58 10.62 8.46
CA MET A 96 2.40 11.53 9.28
C MET A 96 3.16 10.76 10.38
N THR A 97 2.48 9.86 11.08
CA THR A 97 3.09 9.07 12.15
C THR A 97 4.12 8.10 11.61
N ALA A 98 3.85 7.42 10.49
CA ALA A 98 4.81 6.52 9.85
C ALA A 98 6.10 7.24 9.42
N LEU A 99 5.97 8.45 8.84
CA LEU A 99 7.14 9.26 8.48
C LEU A 99 7.92 9.73 9.71
N LEU A 100 7.25 10.17 10.77
CA LEU A 100 7.92 10.55 12.02
C LEU A 100 8.66 9.37 12.65
N LEU A 101 8.05 8.19 12.66
CA LEU A 101 8.67 6.98 13.18
C LEU A 101 9.86 6.53 12.31
N MET A 102 9.78 6.70 10.98
CA MET A 102 10.90 6.42 10.07
C MET A 102 12.15 7.24 10.40
N LEU A 103 12.00 8.49 10.88
CA LEU A 103 13.13 9.32 11.30
C LEU A 103 13.92 8.72 12.48
N ILE A 104 13.27 7.89 13.30
CA ILE A 104 13.92 7.14 14.38
C ILE A 104 14.66 5.94 13.80
N HIS A 105 13.97 5.13 12.99
CA HIS A 105 14.58 4.02 12.27
C HIS A 105 13.73 3.64 11.04
N PRO A 106 14.31 3.39 9.86
CA PRO A 106 13.55 3.08 8.64
C PRO A 106 12.55 1.92 8.76
N ARG A 107 12.85 0.93 9.62
CA ARG A 107 11.96 -0.20 9.94
C ARG A 107 10.57 0.22 10.44
N PHE A 108 10.45 1.39 11.06
CA PHE A 108 9.20 1.87 11.64
C PHE A 108 8.29 2.58 10.64
N LEU A 109 8.67 2.63 9.35
CA LEU A 109 7.81 3.11 8.27
C LEU A 109 6.59 2.20 8.07
N CYS A 110 6.71 0.90 8.37
CA CYS A 110 5.61 -0.06 8.23
C CYS A 110 4.36 0.41 9.01
N PHE A 111 3.22 0.44 8.32
CA PHE A 111 1.97 0.97 8.86
C PHE A 111 1.44 0.20 10.07
N SER A 112 1.91 -1.02 10.34
CA SER A 112 1.59 -1.73 11.58
C SER A 112 2.08 -0.99 12.83
N TYR A 113 3.26 -0.35 12.77
CA TYR A 113 3.78 0.44 13.90
C TYR A 113 2.97 1.72 14.09
N ALA A 114 2.78 2.49 13.03
CA ALA A 114 2.04 3.74 13.07
C ALA A 114 0.57 3.53 13.43
N GLY A 115 -0.08 2.53 12.81
CA GLY A 115 -1.47 2.17 13.09
C GLY A 115 -1.67 1.66 14.51
N GLY A 116 -0.75 0.83 15.03
CA GLY A 116 -0.77 0.39 16.42
C GLY A 116 -0.62 1.55 17.40
N LEU A 117 0.33 2.46 17.16
CA LEU A 117 0.53 3.64 17.98
C LEU A 117 -0.69 4.56 17.98
N ILE A 118 -1.21 4.89 16.80
CA ILE A 118 -2.42 5.71 16.63
C ILE A 118 -3.62 5.08 17.33
N GLY A 119 -3.83 3.78 17.14
CA GLY A 119 -4.92 3.04 17.79
C GLY A 119 -4.82 3.08 19.31
N LEU A 120 -3.63 2.86 19.87
CA LEU A 120 -3.39 2.96 21.31
C LEU A 120 -3.64 4.37 21.84
N LEU A 121 -3.13 5.41 21.15
CA LEU A 121 -3.35 6.80 21.56
C LEU A 121 -4.85 7.18 21.52
N SER A 122 -5.55 6.75 20.47
CA SER A 122 -6.99 6.97 20.33
C SER A 122 -7.78 6.31 21.47
N LEU A 123 -7.43 5.09 21.87
CA LEU A 123 -8.08 4.38 22.98
C LEU A 123 -7.78 5.00 24.35
N LEU A 124 -6.54 5.42 24.58
CA LEU A 124 -6.11 5.92 25.90
C LEU A 124 -6.47 7.39 26.12
N PHE A 125 -6.35 8.22 25.09
CA PHE A 125 -6.47 9.67 25.18
C PHE A 125 -7.65 10.24 24.38
N GLY A 126 -8.35 9.42 23.59
CA GLY A 126 -9.42 9.89 22.71
C GLY A 126 -8.92 10.68 21.48
N PHE A 127 -7.61 10.71 21.24
CA PHE A 127 -6.98 11.44 20.14
C PHE A 127 -5.80 10.64 19.54
N PRO A 128 -5.65 10.58 18.20
CA PRO A 128 -6.52 11.19 17.19
C PRO A 128 -7.88 10.47 17.10
N GLN A 129 -8.91 11.21 16.69
CA GLN A 129 -10.24 10.65 16.47
C GLN A 129 -10.26 9.90 15.15
N VAL A 130 -10.07 8.59 15.22
CA VAL A 130 -10.05 7.68 14.05
C VAL A 130 -10.92 6.47 14.32
N ASN A 131 -11.51 5.89 13.27
CA ASN A 131 -12.15 4.59 13.40
C ASN A 131 -11.05 3.52 13.45
N ILE A 132 -10.79 2.97 14.65
CA ILE A 132 -9.73 1.98 14.88
C ILE A 132 -9.97 0.72 14.05
N ALA A 133 -11.22 0.29 13.88
CA ALA A 133 -11.53 -0.91 13.09
C ALA A 133 -11.21 -0.69 11.61
N SER A 134 -11.58 0.45 11.04
CA SER A 134 -11.21 0.85 9.67
C SER A 134 -9.69 1.00 9.51
N LEU A 135 -9.01 1.58 10.50
CA LEU A 135 -7.55 1.70 10.53
C LEU A 135 -6.87 0.33 10.50
N MET A 136 -7.30 -0.61 11.35
CA MET A 136 -6.76 -1.97 11.37
C MET A 136 -7.05 -2.72 10.07
N ALA A 137 -8.25 -2.55 9.50
CA ALA A 137 -8.61 -3.15 8.21
C ALA A 137 -7.74 -2.62 7.06
N LEU A 138 -7.51 -1.31 6.99
CA LEU A 138 -6.60 -0.68 6.03
C LEU A 138 -5.20 -1.29 6.11
N VAL A 139 -4.63 -1.36 7.32
CA VAL A 139 -3.29 -1.93 7.53
C VAL A 139 -3.25 -3.41 7.12
N ALA A 140 -4.27 -4.18 7.49
CA ALA A 140 -4.37 -5.60 7.17
C ALA A 140 -4.47 -5.86 5.66
N ILE A 141 -5.27 -5.09 4.92
CA ILE A 141 -5.41 -5.22 3.46
C ILE A 141 -4.07 -4.97 2.77
N LEU A 142 -3.34 -3.93 3.16
CA LEU A 142 -2.03 -3.62 2.57
C LEU A 142 -1.00 -4.70 2.87
N HIS A 143 -0.96 -5.25 4.09
CA HIS A 143 -0.06 -6.36 4.42
C HIS A 143 -0.44 -7.65 3.71
N MET A 144 -1.73 -7.91 3.47
CA MET A 144 -2.16 -9.06 2.71
C MET A 144 -1.75 -8.94 1.23
N ALA A 145 -1.87 -7.74 0.65
CA ALA A 145 -1.36 -7.46 -0.69
C ALA A 145 0.17 -7.64 -0.75
N GLU A 146 0.91 -7.15 0.25
CA GLU A 146 2.36 -7.36 0.37
C GLU A 146 2.72 -8.85 0.45
N ALA A 147 2.05 -9.61 1.34
CA ALA A 147 2.30 -11.04 1.51
C ALA A 147 2.06 -11.82 0.20
N LEU A 148 1.02 -11.46 -0.55
CA LEU A 148 0.77 -12.03 -1.87
C LEU A 148 1.91 -11.72 -2.85
N LEU A 149 2.37 -10.47 -2.91
CA LEU A 149 3.48 -10.05 -3.78
C LEU A 149 4.78 -10.78 -3.44
N ILE A 150 5.07 -10.95 -2.14
CA ILE A 150 6.20 -11.75 -1.67
C ILE A 150 6.06 -13.20 -2.15
N ALA A 151 4.87 -13.79 -2.03
CA ALA A 151 4.64 -15.17 -2.44
C ALA A 151 4.87 -15.41 -3.95
N ILE A 152 4.55 -14.43 -4.81
CA ILE A 152 4.61 -14.60 -6.27
C ILE A 152 5.89 -14.03 -6.92
N ASP A 153 6.50 -12.99 -6.36
CA ASP A 153 7.69 -12.32 -6.93
C ASP A 153 8.87 -12.22 -5.95
N GLY A 154 8.65 -12.50 -4.66
CA GLY A 154 9.66 -12.33 -3.61
C GLY A 154 10.90 -13.21 -3.77
N TYR A 155 10.87 -14.31 -4.52
CA TYR A 155 12.02 -15.22 -4.64
C TYR A 155 13.07 -14.81 -5.69
N HIS A 156 12.81 -13.80 -6.52
CA HIS A 156 13.72 -13.38 -7.58
C HIS A 156 14.81 -12.40 -7.10
N ASN A 157 15.95 -12.38 -7.79
CA ASN A 157 17.00 -11.34 -7.67
C ASN A 157 17.66 -11.20 -6.29
N ALA A 158 17.82 -12.28 -5.52
CA ALA A 158 18.59 -12.26 -4.26
C ALA A 158 20.09 -12.01 -4.53
N SER A 159 20.62 -10.85 -4.12
CA SER A 159 21.97 -10.37 -4.40
C SER A 159 23.01 -10.95 -3.44
N PRO A 160 24.15 -11.46 -3.92
CA PRO A 160 25.22 -11.88 -3.02
C PRO A 160 25.76 -10.69 -2.25
N ILE A 161 26.05 -10.87 -0.97
CA ILE A 161 26.67 -9.85 -0.12
C ILE A 161 27.77 -10.44 0.76
N TYR A 162 28.69 -9.58 1.21
CA TYR A 162 29.61 -9.88 2.31
C TYR A 162 29.28 -8.97 3.48
N PHE A 163 29.20 -9.51 4.69
CA PHE A 163 29.00 -8.75 5.92
C PHE A 163 30.03 -9.17 6.97
N LYS A 164 30.44 -8.20 7.79
CA LYS A 164 31.37 -8.43 8.90
C LYS A 164 30.57 -8.88 10.13
N ARG A 165 30.88 -10.07 10.65
CA ARG A 165 30.34 -10.60 11.91
C ARG A 165 31.51 -10.76 12.88
N GLY A 166 31.62 -9.85 13.85
CA GLY A 166 32.80 -9.79 14.73
C GLY A 166 34.05 -9.47 13.91
N GLU A 167 35.05 -10.35 13.95
CA GLU A 167 36.27 -10.22 13.14
C GLU A 167 36.21 -10.98 11.81
N GLN A 168 35.17 -11.78 11.58
CA GLN A 168 35.05 -12.62 10.40
C GLN A 168 34.23 -11.92 9.31
N VAL A 169 34.60 -12.16 8.05
CA VAL A 169 33.80 -11.79 6.88
C VAL A 169 33.05 -13.04 6.44
N VAL A 170 31.73 -12.94 6.41
CA VAL A 170 30.82 -14.03 6.05
C VAL A 170 30.01 -13.62 4.83
N GLY A 171 29.82 -14.58 3.92
CA GLY A 171 29.00 -14.42 2.73
C GLY A 171 27.53 -14.61 3.05
N GLY A 172 26.67 -14.05 2.21
CA GLY A 172 25.22 -14.22 2.31
C GLY A 172 24.50 -13.72 1.07
N PHE A 173 23.18 -13.69 1.16
CA PHE A 173 22.29 -13.16 0.12
C PHE A 173 21.35 -12.15 0.75
N SER A 174 21.33 -10.95 0.17
CA SER A 174 20.34 -9.92 0.49
C SER A 174 19.28 -9.91 -0.60
N LEU A 175 18.03 -9.98 -0.19
CA LEU A 175 16.89 -9.84 -1.09
C LEU A 175 16.26 -8.48 -0.82
N GLN A 176 16.00 -7.71 -1.89
CA GLN A 176 15.33 -6.43 -1.77
C GLN A 176 14.37 -6.22 -2.94
N LYS A 177 13.08 -6.08 -2.62
CA LYS A 177 11.99 -5.93 -3.58
C LYS A 177 11.16 -4.70 -3.26
N PHE A 178 10.73 -4.01 -4.30
CA PHE A 178 9.84 -2.87 -4.22
C PHE A 178 8.82 -2.96 -5.32
N TRP A 179 7.54 -2.85 -4.96
CA TRP A 179 6.41 -2.89 -5.86
C TRP A 179 5.66 -1.57 -5.79
N PRO A 180 5.64 -0.78 -6.88
CA PRO A 180 4.64 0.28 -7.06
C PRO A 180 3.26 -0.36 -7.19
N VAL A 181 2.38 -0.11 -6.23
CA VAL A 181 1.04 -0.69 -6.15
C VAL A 181 -0.01 0.38 -6.44
N PRO A 182 -0.44 0.53 -7.70
CA PRO A 182 -1.60 1.34 -8.07
C PRO A 182 -2.91 0.65 -7.67
N PHE A 183 -3.78 1.31 -6.89
CA PHE A 183 -5.06 0.75 -6.46
C PHE A 183 -6.14 1.84 -6.30
N VAL A 184 -7.41 1.43 -6.24
CA VAL A 184 -8.54 2.31 -5.90
C VAL A 184 -8.97 2.01 -4.47
N ALA A 185 -9.21 3.05 -3.69
CA ALA A 185 -9.81 2.96 -2.37
C ALA A 185 -11.08 3.80 -2.27
N LEU A 186 -11.80 3.66 -1.17
CA LEU A 186 -12.97 4.47 -0.87
C LEU A 186 -12.53 5.72 -0.12
N LEU A 187 -13.06 6.87 -0.54
CA LEU A 187 -12.98 8.11 0.21
C LEU A 187 -14.38 8.54 0.59
N GLY A 188 -14.64 8.61 1.88
CA GLY A 188 -15.91 9.06 2.42
C GLY A 188 -16.02 10.59 2.43
N LEU A 189 -17.13 11.12 1.96
CA LEU A 189 -17.45 12.55 1.97
C LEU A 189 -18.85 12.77 2.56
N VAL A 190 -18.94 13.71 3.50
CA VAL A 190 -20.23 14.19 4.00
C VAL A 190 -20.74 15.26 3.04
N ILE A 191 -21.89 15.04 2.43
CA ILE A 191 -22.57 16.00 1.58
C ILE A 191 -23.89 16.43 2.22
N LEU A 192 -24.32 17.65 1.93
CA LEU A 192 -25.69 18.07 2.19
C LEU A 192 -26.60 17.35 1.19
N GLU A 193 -27.79 16.96 1.63
CA GLU A 193 -28.87 16.44 0.77
C GLU A 193 -29.36 17.53 -0.19
N SER A 194 -28.51 17.89 -1.14
CA SER A 194 -28.83 18.71 -2.29
C SER A 194 -29.07 17.76 -3.44
N GLY A 195 -30.14 17.99 -4.21
CA GLY A 195 -30.59 17.14 -5.33
C GLY A 195 -29.64 17.12 -6.53
N LEU A 196 -28.35 16.85 -6.28
CA LEU A 196 -27.35 16.58 -7.28
C LEU A 196 -27.62 15.19 -7.86
N ASP A 197 -27.91 15.13 -9.17
CA ASP A 197 -27.94 13.90 -9.96
C ASP A 197 -26.50 13.36 -10.10
N LEU A 198 -25.99 12.79 -9.01
CA LEU A 198 -24.79 11.97 -9.03
C LEU A 198 -25.19 10.56 -9.42
N ASP A 199 -24.37 9.89 -10.25
CA ASP A 199 -24.54 8.47 -10.59
C ASP A 199 -24.16 7.64 -9.35
N VAL A 200 -25.09 7.55 -8.39
CA VAL A 200 -24.89 6.90 -7.10
C VAL A 200 -25.30 5.44 -7.20
N VAL A 201 -24.33 4.55 -7.02
CA VAL A 201 -24.60 3.11 -6.89
C VAL A 201 -25.11 2.84 -5.48
N THR A 202 -26.31 2.27 -5.38
CA THR A 202 -26.89 1.86 -4.10
C THR A 202 -26.19 0.61 -3.57
N MET A 203 -25.61 0.74 -2.38
CA MET A 203 -24.90 -0.36 -1.70
C MET A 203 -25.83 -1.10 -0.71
N PRO A 204 -25.55 -2.37 -0.39
CA PRO A 204 -26.34 -3.12 0.59
C PRO A 204 -26.25 -2.54 2.01
N ASP A 205 -27.26 -2.79 2.84
CA ASP A 205 -27.37 -2.24 4.20
C ASP A 205 -26.21 -2.60 5.15
N TRP A 206 -25.51 -3.71 4.91
CA TRP A 206 -24.34 -4.12 5.69
C TRP A 206 -23.06 -3.36 5.34
N TRP A 207 -23.06 -2.64 4.22
CA TRP A 207 -21.92 -1.91 3.69
C TRP A 207 -22.06 -0.42 4.02
N PRO A 208 -21.01 0.25 4.54
CA PRO A 208 -19.65 -0.25 4.76
C PRO A 208 -19.48 -1.00 6.09
N LEU A 209 -18.72 -2.10 6.08
CA LEU A 209 -18.54 -2.96 7.26
C LEU A 209 -17.83 -2.25 8.42
N PHE A 210 -16.93 -1.31 8.09
CA PHE A 210 -16.09 -0.58 9.06
C PHE A 210 -16.49 0.90 9.21
N SER A 211 -17.76 1.24 8.94
CA SER A 211 -18.24 2.62 8.96
C SER A 211 -18.10 3.30 10.33
N SER A 212 -17.78 4.59 10.35
CA SER A 212 -18.02 5.42 11.53
C SER A 212 -19.47 5.92 11.51
N SER A 213 -20.31 5.42 12.43
CA SER A 213 -21.72 5.83 12.57
C SER A 213 -21.90 7.21 13.20
N SER A 214 -20.82 7.96 13.44
CA SER A 214 -20.80 9.05 14.41
C SER A 214 -20.80 10.48 13.86
N GLN A 215 -20.95 10.72 12.55
CA GLN A 215 -20.71 12.08 11.99
C GLN A 215 -21.64 12.54 10.86
N VAL A 216 -22.84 11.98 10.72
CA VAL A 216 -23.81 12.53 9.76
C VAL A 216 -24.84 13.36 10.53
N GLY A 217 -24.77 14.69 10.40
CA GLY A 217 -25.75 15.61 10.98
C GLY A 217 -27.11 15.54 10.27
N GLU A 218 -28.16 16.09 10.88
CA GLU A 218 -29.49 16.13 10.26
C GLU A 218 -29.43 16.84 8.89
N GLY A 219 -29.97 16.19 7.84
CA GLY A 219 -29.94 16.69 6.46
C GLY A 219 -28.60 16.51 5.72
N GLN A 220 -27.66 15.74 6.29
CA GLN A 220 -26.43 15.32 5.63
C GLN A 220 -26.52 13.85 5.26
N SER A 221 -25.79 13.45 4.22
CA SER A 221 -25.60 12.05 3.86
C SER A 221 -24.12 11.79 3.56
N MET A 222 -23.69 10.56 3.85
CA MET A 222 -22.33 10.12 3.58
C MET A 222 -22.30 9.42 2.22
N ILE A 223 -21.49 9.93 1.29
CA ILE A 223 -21.21 9.27 0.02
C ILE A 223 -19.77 8.78 0.00
N TYR A 224 -19.53 7.65 -0.67
CA TYR A 224 -18.19 7.13 -0.88
C TYR A 224 -17.83 7.26 -2.35
N MET A 225 -16.73 7.95 -2.62
CA MET A 225 -16.17 8.06 -3.96
C MET A 225 -14.98 7.12 -4.13
N LEU A 226 -14.74 6.73 -5.39
CA LEU A 226 -13.56 5.97 -5.77
C LEU A 226 -12.37 6.90 -5.89
N PHE A 227 -11.33 6.65 -5.11
CA PHE A 227 -10.13 7.47 -5.08
C PHE A 227 -8.90 6.67 -5.52
N PRO A 228 -8.20 7.10 -6.58
CA PRO A 228 -6.99 6.43 -7.05
C PRO A 228 -5.82 6.71 -6.10
N VAL A 229 -5.10 5.66 -5.71
CA VAL A 229 -3.97 5.73 -4.78
C VAL A 229 -2.79 4.93 -5.31
N VAL A 230 -1.58 5.45 -5.11
CA VAL A 230 -0.34 4.72 -5.35
C VAL A 230 0.31 4.44 -4.00
N ALA A 231 0.48 3.16 -3.66
CA ALA A 231 1.35 2.74 -2.57
C ALA A 231 2.68 2.22 -3.12
N ALA A 232 3.72 2.22 -2.29
CA ALA A 232 4.96 1.51 -2.55
C ALA A 232 5.13 0.45 -1.45
N LEU A 233 4.98 -0.82 -1.80
CA LEU A 233 5.21 -1.94 -0.88
C LEU A 233 6.63 -2.46 -1.09
N GLY A 234 7.30 -2.90 -0.03
CA GLY A 234 8.70 -3.29 -0.14
C GLY A 234 9.09 -4.35 0.87
N TYR A 235 9.79 -5.37 0.38
CA TYR A 235 10.28 -6.49 1.16
C TYR A 235 11.81 -6.50 1.18
N SER A 236 12.40 -6.79 2.34
CA SER A 236 13.84 -6.95 2.48
C SER A 236 14.14 -8.14 3.39
N ASP A 237 15.09 -8.96 2.98
CA ASP A 237 15.52 -10.13 3.74
C ASP A 237 17.02 -10.36 3.60
N LEU A 238 17.59 -11.10 4.55
CA LEU A 238 19.01 -11.44 4.60
C LEU A 238 19.22 -12.89 5.04
N ALA A 239 19.84 -13.68 4.18
CA ALA A 239 20.34 -15.00 4.50
C ALA A 239 21.85 -14.97 4.66
N THR A 240 22.35 -15.46 5.79
CA THR A 240 23.79 -15.47 6.13
C THR A 240 24.32 -16.89 6.15
N ALA A 241 25.46 -17.15 5.53
CA ALA A 241 26.16 -18.41 5.73
C ALA A 241 26.72 -18.47 7.15
N ASP A 242 26.52 -19.60 7.82
CA ASP A 242 27.22 -19.95 9.05
C ASP A 242 28.04 -21.21 8.81
N LEU A 243 29.23 -21.26 9.41
CA LEU A 243 29.99 -22.51 9.43
C LEU A 243 29.32 -23.46 10.43
N PRO A 244 29.23 -24.77 10.12
CA PRO A 244 28.70 -25.76 11.05
C PRO A 244 29.53 -25.87 12.34
#